data_AF-A0A8J3PNM2-F1
#
_entry.id   AF-A0A8J3PNM2-F1
#
_cell.length_a   1.000
_cell.length_b   1.000
_cell.length_c   1.000
_cell.angle_alpha   90.00
_cell.angle_beta   90.00
_cell.angle_gamma   90.00
#
_symmetry.space_group_name_H-M   'P 1'
#
loop_
_entity.id
_entity.type
_entity.pdbx_description
1 polymer ?
#
loop_
_entity_poly.entity_id
_entity_poly.type
_entity_poly.pdbx_seq_one_letter_code
_entity_poly.pdbx_strand_id
1 'polypeptide(L)'
;MTSMKARHYAPVAPLETEPLGSYTEPEQREEALRDALRGVELGTYDQRMIDWAVKRFDNSALRVFVSWLERVRTAGVVSVVDANKGNRGRFGR
;
A
#
# COMPACT_ATOMS: atom_id res chain seq x y z
N MET A 1 -16.48 -15.01 -0.62
CA MET A 1 -16.35 -13.59 -0.99
C MET A 1 -14.89 -13.35 -1.37
N THR A 2 -14.63 -12.61 -2.45
CA THR A 2 -13.25 -12.28 -2.86
C THR A 2 -12.69 -11.22 -1.91
N SER A 3 -11.55 -11.49 -1.26
CA SER A 3 -10.87 -10.54 -0.37
C SER A 3 -10.49 -9.26 -1.11
N MET A 4 -10.72 -8.10 -0.49
CA MET A 4 -10.41 -6.78 -1.02
C MET A 4 -8.90 -6.60 -1.23
N LYS A 5 -8.50 -6.07 -2.39
CA LYS A 5 -7.10 -5.80 -2.74
C LYS A 5 -6.79 -4.32 -2.65
N ALA A 6 -5.57 -3.98 -2.23
CA ALA A 6 -5.12 -2.60 -2.05
C ALA A 6 -5.35 -1.75 -3.33
N ARG A 7 -4.98 -2.29 -4.49
CA ARG A 7 -5.17 -1.65 -5.81
C ARG A 7 -6.62 -1.46 -6.27
N HIS A 8 -7.56 -2.23 -5.71
CA HIS A 8 -8.99 -2.05 -5.99
C HIS A 8 -9.60 -1.03 -5.03
N TYR A 9 -9.02 -0.90 -3.84
CA TYR A 9 -9.44 0.05 -2.84
C TYR A 9 -8.92 1.46 -3.09
N ALA A 10 -7.65 1.63 -3.50
CA ALA A 10 -7.04 2.94 -3.71
C ALA A 10 -6.29 3.04 -5.06
N PRO A 11 -6.28 4.23 -5.71
CA PRO A 11 -5.47 4.43 -6.91
C PRO A 11 -3.97 4.36 -6.59
N VAL A 12 -3.20 3.64 -7.43
CA VAL A 12 -1.74 3.52 -7.30
C VAL A 12 -1.04 4.54 -8.21
N ALA A 13 -1.34 5.81 -8.00
CA ALA A 13 -0.81 6.95 -8.75
C ALA A 13 -0.67 8.17 -7.82
N PRO A 14 0.06 9.23 -8.22
CA PRO A 14 -0.03 10.53 -7.55
C PRO A 14 -1.50 10.99 -7.49
N LEU A 15 -1.88 11.56 -6.35
CA LEU A 15 -3.25 11.99 -6.08
C LEU A 15 -3.25 13.51 -5.91
N GLU A 16 -3.86 14.22 -6.86
CA GLU A 16 -4.01 15.69 -6.83
C GLU A 16 -5.37 16.12 -6.24
N THR A 17 -6.28 15.18 -6.08
CA THR A 17 -7.63 15.39 -5.55
C THR A 17 -7.98 14.29 -4.55
N GLU A 18 -9.01 14.53 -3.75
CA GLU A 18 -9.54 13.53 -2.82
C GLU A 18 -9.92 12.22 -3.56
N PRO A 19 -9.40 11.05 -3.14
CA PRO A 19 -9.73 9.78 -3.77
C PRO A 19 -11.10 9.30 -3.31
N LEU A 20 -12.14 9.71 -4.03
CA LEU A 20 -13.50 9.25 -3.82
C LEU A 20 -13.71 7.83 -4.35
N GLY A 21 -14.65 7.11 -3.76
CA GLY A 21 -15.05 5.78 -4.22
C GLY A 21 -16.31 5.29 -3.54
N SER A 22 -16.80 4.12 -3.95
CA SER A 22 -17.94 3.48 -3.31
C SER A 22 -17.71 3.32 -1.81
N TYR A 23 -18.81 3.35 -1.06
CA TYR A 23 -18.78 2.97 0.35
C TYR A 23 -18.10 1.61 0.50
N THR A 24 -17.20 1.52 1.46
CA THR A 24 -16.39 0.32 1.72
C THR A 24 -16.61 -0.03 3.18
N GLU A 25 -16.99 -1.28 3.44
CA GLU A 25 -17.21 -1.76 4.81
C GLU A 25 -15.89 -1.77 5.60
N PRO A 26 -15.91 -1.61 6.93
CA PRO A 26 -14.71 -1.65 7.76
C PRO A 26 -13.82 -2.88 7.52
N GLU A 27 -14.41 -4.05 7.31
CA GLU A 27 -13.68 -5.30 7.03
C GLU A 27 -12.93 -5.22 5.70
N GLN A 28 -13.55 -4.64 4.67
CA GLN A 28 -12.92 -4.46 3.36
C GLN A 28 -11.79 -3.42 3.40
N ARG A 29 -11.94 -2.40 4.25
CA ARG A 29 -10.87 -1.41 4.51
C ARG A 29 -9.68 -2.06 5.19
N GLU A 30 -9.94 -2.91 6.18
CA GLU A 30 -8.90 -3.68 6.87
C GLU A 30 -8.18 -4.63 5.90
N GLU A 31 -8.94 -5.39 5.11
CA GLU A 31 -8.38 -6.28 4.07
C GLU A 31 -7.49 -5.52 3.09
N ALA A 32 -7.92 -4.34 2.62
CA ALA A 32 -7.13 -3.50 1.73
C ALA A 32 -5.84 -3.00 2.38
N LEU A 33 -5.89 -2.53 3.62
CA LEU A 33 -4.71 -2.06 4.35
C LEU A 33 -3.72 -3.20 4.62
N ARG A 34 -4.21 -4.38 5.01
CA ARG A 34 -3.38 -5.58 5.19
C ARG A 34 -2.74 -6.04 3.89
N ASP A 35 -3.49 -6.05 2.80
CA ASP A 35 -2.96 -6.36 1.46
C ASP A 35 -1.89 -5.34 1.05
N ALA A 36 -2.07 -4.06 1.40
CA ALA A 36 -1.08 -3.01 1.17
C ALA A 36 0.20 -3.20 1.99
N LEU A 37 0.10 -3.80 3.18
CA LEU A 37 1.22 -4.15 4.07
C LEU A 37 1.79 -5.56 3.81
N ARG A 38 1.39 -6.26 2.74
CA ARG A 38 1.91 -7.60 2.42
C ARG A 38 3.44 -7.65 2.42
N GLY A 39 4.00 -8.64 3.11
CA GLY A 39 5.45 -8.84 3.25
C GLY A 39 6.12 -7.98 4.32
N VAL A 40 5.38 -7.12 5.03
CA VAL A 40 5.87 -6.44 6.24
C VAL A 40 5.68 -7.37 7.44
N GLU A 41 6.70 -7.53 8.27
CA GLU A 41 6.58 -8.18 9.57
C GLU A 41 5.83 -7.24 10.53
N LEU A 42 4.68 -7.68 11.05
CA LEU A 42 3.82 -6.87 11.91
C LEU A 42 3.92 -7.34 13.36
N GLY A 43 4.30 -6.43 14.25
CA GLY A 43 4.23 -6.64 15.68
C GLY A 43 2.83 -6.41 16.25
N THR A 44 2.65 -6.73 17.53
CA THR A 44 1.38 -6.55 18.25
C THR A 44 0.87 -5.11 18.20
N TYR A 45 1.77 -4.12 18.24
CA TYR A 45 1.36 -2.72 18.20
C TYR A 45 0.94 -2.29 16.78
N ASP A 46 1.58 -2.82 15.74
CA ASP A 46 1.19 -2.55 14.35
C ASP A 46 -0.22 -3.08 14.06
N GLN A 47 -0.57 -4.25 14.61
CA GLN A 47 -1.93 -4.78 14.52
C GLN A 47 -2.95 -3.82 15.15
N ARG A 48 -2.63 -3.24 16.32
CA ARG A 48 -3.49 -2.22 16.96
C ARG A 48 -3.58 -0.95 16.11
N MET A 49 -2.47 -0.55 15.48
CA MET A 49 -2.45 0.60 14.59
C MET A 49 -3.30 0.38 13.34
N ILE A 50 -3.32 -0.83 12.77
CA ILE A 50 -4.22 -1.20 11.67
C ILE A 50 -5.67 -1.04 12.11
N ASP A 51 -6.05 -1.61 13.25
CA ASP A 51 -7.42 -1.50 13.79
C ASP A 51 -7.82 -0.03 14.01
N TRP A 52 -6.91 0.78 14.55
CA TRP A 52 -7.16 2.20 14.79
C TRP A 52 -7.26 2.99 13.49
N ALA A 53 -6.38 2.74 12.52
CA ALA A 53 -6.43 3.39 11.21
C ALA A 53 -7.77 3.11 10.52
N VAL A 54 -8.22 1.85 10.49
CA VAL A 54 -9.50 1.46 9.88
C VAL A 54 -10.70 2.13 10.56
N LYS A 55 -10.67 2.26 11.90
CA LYS A 55 -11.79 2.82 12.68
C LYS A 55 -11.80 4.35 12.73
N ARG A 56 -10.64 5.00 12.64
CA ARG A 56 -10.49 6.43 12.91
C ARG A 56 -10.27 7.27 11.67
N PHE A 57 -9.67 6.71 10.62
CA PHE A 57 -9.51 7.45 9.38
C PHE A 57 -10.84 7.46 8.63
N ASP A 58 -11.17 8.60 8.05
CA ASP A 58 -12.18 8.61 7.01
C ASP A 58 -11.71 7.78 5.79
N ASN A 59 -12.65 7.44 4.92
CA ASN A 59 -12.38 6.53 3.82
C ASN A 59 -11.38 7.12 2.80
N SER A 60 -11.36 8.43 2.58
CA SER A 60 -10.46 9.05 1.60
C SER A 60 -9.04 9.14 2.16
N ALA A 61 -8.86 9.49 3.44
CA ALA A 61 -7.59 9.45 4.14
C ALA A 61 -6.99 8.03 4.13
N LEU A 62 -7.80 7.01 4.42
CA LEU A 62 -7.32 5.62 4.37
C LEU A 62 -6.93 5.18 2.94
N ARG A 63 -7.66 5.63 1.91
CA ARG A 63 -7.29 5.41 0.50
C ARG A 63 -5.95 6.06 0.15
N VAL A 64 -5.70 7.30 0.61
CA VAL A 64 -4.39 7.96 0.43
C VAL A 64 -3.29 7.13 1.09
N PHE A 65 -3.52 6.67 2.32
CA PHE A 65 -2.54 5.88 3.05
C PHE A 65 -2.21 4.55 2.33
N VAL A 66 -3.22 3.82 1.88
CA VAL A 66 -3.05 2.60 1.09
C VAL A 66 -2.34 2.88 -0.25
N SER A 67 -2.67 3.99 -0.92
CA SER A 67 -1.99 4.42 -2.16
C SER A 67 -0.50 4.62 -1.92
N TRP A 68 -0.12 5.28 -0.82
CA TRP A 68 1.28 5.50 -0.48
C TRP A 68 2.02 4.19 -0.26
N LEU A 69 1.45 3.25 0.47
CA LEU A 69 2.09 1.95 0.72
C LEU A 69 2.34 1.17 -0.59
N GLU A 70 1.38 1.15 -1.51
CA GLU A 70 1.58 0.53 -2.83
C GLU A 70 2.66 1.24 -3.66
N ARG A 71 2.70 2.57 -3.64
CA ARG A 71 3.70 3.36 -4.38
C ARG A 71 5.09 3.23 -3.78
N VAL A 72 5.22 3.17 -2.45
CA VAL A 72 6.49 2.91 -1.75
C VAL A 72 7.01 1.52 -2.12
N ARG A 73 6.14 0.50 -2.13
CA ARG A 73 6.54 -0.84 -2.61
C ARG A 73 7.06 -0.79 -4.04
N THR A 74 6.33 -0.13 -4.93
CA THR A 74 6.73 0.01 -6.34
C THR A 74 8.08 0.71 -6.48
N ALA A 75 8.28 1.82 -5.76
CA ALA A 75 9.55 2.55 -5.73
C ALA A 75 10.72 1.69 -5.22
N GLY A 76 10.48 0.88 -4.18
CA GLY A 76 11.47 -0.07 -3.67
C GLY A 76 11.87 -1.13 -4.70
N VAL A 77 10.90 -1.71 -5.41
CA VAL A 77 11.16 -2.69 -6.49
C VAL A 77 11.98 -2.07 -7.62
N VAL A 78 11.61 -0.87 -8.07
CA VAL A 78 12.34 -0.15 -9.13
C VAL A 78 13.78 0.12 -8.70
N SER A 79 13.99 0.61 -7.48
CA SER A 79 15.33 0.87 -6.92
C SER A 79 16.22 -0.38 -6.92
N VAL A 80 15.70 -1.53 -6.50
CA VAL A 80 16.44 -2.80 -6.51
C VAL A 80 16.76 -3.26 -7.94
N VAL A 81 15.82 -3.13 -8.88
CA VAL A 81 16.03 -3.47 -10.29
C VAL A 81 17.13 -2.60 -10.91
N ASP A 82 17.13 -1.30 -10.63
CA ASP A 82 18.11 -0.38 -11.17
C ASP A 82 19.51 -0.60 -10.57
N ALA A 83 19.60 -0.90 -9.27
CA ALA A 83 20.86 -1.30 -8.64
C ALA A 83 21.46 -2.56 -9.29
N ASN A 84 20.62 -3.55 -9.60
CA ASN A 84 21.06 -4.79 -10.26
C ASN A 84 21.56 -4.56 -11.70
N LYS A 85 20.94 -3.64 -12.45
CA LYS A 85 21.42 -3.25 -13.80
C LYS A 85 22.78 -2.56 -13.72
N GLY A 86 22.96 -1.65 -12.77
CA GLY A 86 24.23 -0.95 -12.53
C GLY A 86 25.38 -1.91 -12.21
N ASN A 87 25.12 -2.93 -11.38
CA ASN A 87 26.10 -3.96 -11.06
C ASN A 87 26.53 -4.78 -12.28
N ARG A 88 25.60 -5.16 -13.17
CA ARG A 88 25.95 -5.91 -14.41
C ARG A 88 26.83 -5.11 -15.37
N GLY A 89 26.67 -3.79 -15.45
CA GLY A 89 27.52 -2.92 -16.28
C GLY A 89 28.95 -2.75 -15.74
N ARG A 90 29.17 -2.98 -14.45
CA ARG A 90 30.46 -2.79 -13.77
C ARG A 90 31.41 -3.99 -13.87
N PHE A 91 30.87 -5.21 -14.01
CA PHE A 91 31.67 -6.44 -14.13
C PHE A 91 31.85 -6.93 -15.58
N GLY A 92 31.36 -6.16 -16.57
CA GLY A 92 31.44 -6.49 -18.00
C GLY A 92 32.44 -5.66 -18.80
N ARG A 93 33.45 -5.06 -18.14
CA ARG A 93 34.56 -4.34 -18.80
C ARG A 93 35.90 -4.91 -18.38
#